data_AF-A0A4Q3SDA7-F1
#
_entry.id   AF-A0A4Q3SDA7-F1
#
_cell.length_a   1.000
_cell.length_b   1.000
_cell.length_c   1.000
_cell.angle_alpha   90.00
_cell.angle_beta   90.00
_cell.angle_gamma   90.00
#
_symmetry.space_group_name_H-M   'P 1'
#
loop_
_entity.id
_entity.type
_entity.pdbx_description
1 polymer ?
#
loop_
_entity_poly.entity_id
_entity_poly.type
_entity_poly.pdbx_seq_one_letter_code
_entity_poly.pdbx_strand_id
1 'polypeptide(L)' 'LSATHIARLVIENNKVVGEERLLASEGQRFRDLTQGSDGAIYAVTDGGRMYRIDRGN' A
#
# COMPACT_ATOMS: atom_id res chain seq x y z
N LEU A 1 5.36 -14.52 -7.62
CA LEU A 1 4.37 -13.70 -6.88
C LEU A 1 4.62 -12.22 -7.22
N SER A 2 3.67 -11.51 -7.84
CA SER A 2 3.84 -10.11 -8.29
C SER A 2 3.07 -9.14 -7.40
N ALA A 3 3.59 -8.86 -6.20
CA ALA A 3 3.09 -7.79 -5.34
C ALA A 3 3.59 -6.43 -5.86
N THR A 4 3.17 -6.03 -7.06
CA THR A 4 3.73 -4.88 -7.80
C THR A 4 3.04 -3.55 -7.50
N HIS A 5 2.03 -3.55 -6.64
CA HIS A 5 1.28 -2.38 -6.19
C HIS A 5 0.72 -2.64 -4.79
N ILE A 6 0.23 -1.59 -4.13
CA ILE A 6 -0.52 -1.68 -2.88
C ILE A 6 -2.01 -1.52 -3.20
N ALA A 7 -2.82 -2.52 -2.85
CA ALA A 7 -4.27 -2.46 -3.02
C ALA A 7 -4.91 -1.82 -1.78
N ARG A 8 -5.63 -0.72 -1.98
CA ARG A 8 -6.46 -0.09 -0.96
C ARG A 8 -7.92 -0.48 -1.21
N LEU A 9 -8.47 -1.29 -0.31
CA LEU A 9 -9.84 -1.78 -0.41
C LEU A 9 -10.80 -0.91 0.38
N VAL A 10 -11.99 -0.68 -0.18
CA VAL A 10 -13.14 -0.15 0.56
C VAL A 10 -14.02 -1.34 0.96
N ILE A 11 -14.27 -1.48 2.26
CA ILE A 11 -15.02 -2.62 2.82
C ILE A 11 -16.29 -2.09 3.49
N GLU A 12 -17.44 -2.61 3.07
CA GLU A 12 -18.75 -2.33 3.66
C GLU A 12 -19.48 -3.64 3.94
N ASN A 13 -20.05 -3.80 5.13
CA ASN A 13 -20.80 -5.01 5.51
C ASN A 13 -20.03 -6.31 5.24
N ASN A 14 -18.73 -6.33 5.54
CA ASN A 14 -17.81 -7.44 5.26
C ASN A 14 -17.65 -7.81 3.77
N LYS A 15 -17.94 -6.89 2.85
CA LYS A 15 -17.76 -7.05 1.41
C LYS A 15 -16.86 -5.95 0.86
N VAL A 16 -16.01 -6.30 -0.11
CA VAL A 16 -15.22 -5.32 -0.86
C VAL A 16 -16.14 -4.62 -1.85
N VAL A 17 -16.26 -3.30 -1.74
CA VAL A 17 -17.07 -2.45 -2.62
C VAL A 17 -16.23 -1.54 -3.52
N GLY A 18 -14.91 -1.50 -3.32
CA GLY A 18 -14.00 -0.74 -4.16
C GLY A 18 -12.54 -1.14 -3.96
N GLU A 19 -11.70 -0.86 -4.97
CA GLU A 19 -10.26 -1.08 -4.98
C GLU A 19 -9.56 0.12 -5.65
N GLU A 20 -8.58 0.69 -4.98
CA GLU A 20 -7.62 1.63 -5.55
C GLU A 20 -6.23 1.00 -5.57
N ARG A 21 -5.50 1.11 -6.69
CA ARG A 21 -4.14 0.60 -6.83
C ARG A 21 -3.12 1.72 -6.70
N LEU A 22 -2.48 1.78 -5.54
CA LEU A 22 -1.44 2.75 -5.24
C LEU A 22 -0.09 2.26 -5.79
N LEU A 23 0.72 3.22 -6.26
CA LEU A 23 2.11 2.99 -6.66
C LEU A 23 2.30 1.93 -7.76
N ALA A 24 1.27 1.66 -8.57
CA ALA A 24 1.32 0.61 -9.59
C ALA A 24 2.36 0.88 -10.70
N SER A 25 2.74 2.13 -10.91
CA SER A 25 3.75 2.54 -11.89
C SER A 25 5.19 2.48 -11.36
N GLU A 26 5.40 2.21 -10.07
CA GLU A 26 6.74 2.22 -9.47
C GLU A 26 7.62 1.03 -9.90
N GLY A 27 7.01 -0.01 -10.47
CA GLY A 27 7.71 -1.22 -10.90
C GLY A 27 8.40 -1.97 -9.76
N GLN A 28 8.03 -1.71 -8.51
CA GLN A 28 8.62 -2.32 -7.32
C GLN A 28 7.83 -3.54 -6.87
N ARG A 29 8.51 -4.51 -6.26
CA ARG A 29 7.85 -5.58 -5.50
C ARG A 29 7.77 -5.18 -4.04
N PHE A 30 6.56 -4.85 -3.59
CA PHE A 30 6.28 -4.56 -2.18
C PHE A 30 6.31 -5.85 -1.37
N ARG A 31 7.06 -5.82 -0.26
CA ARG A 31 7.33 -6.98 0.59
C ARG A 31 6.47 -6.96 1.84
N ASP A 32 6.46 -5.83 2.53
CA ASP A 32 5.78 -5.68 3.81
C ASP A 32 5.23 -4.27 3.97
N LEU A 33 4.20 -4.15 4.80
CA LEU A 33 3.41 -2.95 5.03
C LEU A 33 3.06 -2.88 6.51
N THR A 34 3.21 -1.69 7.11
CA THR A 34 2.74 -1.44 8.48
C THR A 34 2.18 -0.03 8.60
N GLN A 35 1.32 0.20 9.59
CA GLN A 35 0.86 1.54 9.94
C GLN A 35 1.73 2.09 11.07
N GLY A 36 2.29 3.28 10.87
CA GLY A 36 3.02 4.00 11.91
C GLY A 36 2.07 4.57 12.96
N SER A 37 2.63 4.92 14.13
CA SER A 37 1.89 5.64 15.18
C SER A 37 1.43 7.04 14.76
N ASP A 38 2.00 7.58 13.67
CA ASP A 38 1.59 8.82 13.00
C ASP A 38 0.38 8.63 12.06
N GLY A 39 -0.11 7.40 11.90
CA GLY A 39 -1.24 7.06 11.04
C GLY A 39 -0.87 6.82 9.57
N ALA A 40 0.38 7.08 9.16
CA ALA A 40 0.84 6.83 7.80
C ALA A 40 1.11 5.33 7.56
N ILE A 41 1.05 4.91 6.29
CA ILE A 41 1.42 3.56 5.87
C ILE A 41 2.89 3.58 5.43
N TYR A 42 3.66 2.66 6.00
CA TYR A 42 5.05 2.44 5.63
C TYR A 42 5.16 1.13 4.86
N ALA A 43 5.84 1.18 3.71
CA ALA A 43 6.03 0.03 2.85
C ALA A 43 7.52 -0.18 2.55
N VAL A 44 7.95 -1.44 2.51
CA VAL A 44 9.31 -1.82 2.07
C VAL A 44 9.24 -2.69 0.82
N THR A 45 10.26 -2.59 -0.01
CA THR A 45 10.37 -3.38 -1.26
C THR A 45 11.49 -4.40 -1.18
N ASP A 46 11.40 -5.44 -2.01
CA ASP A 46 12.48 -6.43 -2.18
C ASP A 46 13.81 -5.77 -2.64
N GLY A 47 13.74 -4.60 -3.28
CA GLY A 47 14.88 -3.81 -3.73
C GLY A 47 15.44 -2.85 -2.68
N GLY A 48 14.98 -2.91 -1.43
CA GLY A 48 15.48 -2.08 -0.33
C GLY A 48 14.96 -0.65 -0.31
N ARG A 49 13.88 -0.33 -1.04
CA ARG A 49 13.24 0.99 -0.96
C ARG A 49 12.25 1.03 0.20
N MET A 50 12.14 2.20 0.83
CA MET A 50 11.13 2.51 1.84
C MET A 50 10.22 3.63 1.34
N TYR A 51 8.91 3.43 1.47
CA TYR A 51 7.89 4.42 1.13
C TYR A 51 7.14 4.82 2.41
N ARG A 52 6.81 6.11 2.53
CA ARG A 52 5.82 6.63 3.49
C ARG A 52 4.63 7.15 2.70
N ILE A 53 3.47 6.57 2.91
CA ILE A 53 2.22 6.88 2.23
C ILE A 53 1.30 7.48 3.27
N ASP A 54 1.03 8.77 3.13
CA ASP A 54 0.18 9.52 4.04
C ASP A 54 -1.03 10.06 3.28
N ARG A 55 -2.11 10.41 4.00
CA ARG A 55 -3.15 11.25 3.43
C ARG A 55 -2.54 12.64 3.34
N GLY A 56 -2.08 13.03 2.16
CA GLY A 56 -1.71 14.41 1.91
C GLY A 56 -2.85 15.31 2.37
N ASN A 57 -2.53 16.33 3.17
CA ASN A 57 -3.48 17.40 3.47
C ASN A 57 -3.88 18.13 2.18
#